data_AF-A0A359E5L9-F1
#
_entry.id   AF-A0A359E5L9-F1
#
_cell.length_a   1.000
_cell.length_b   1.000
_cell.length_c   1.000
_cell.angle_alpha   90.00
_cell.angle_beta   90.00
_cell.angle_gamma   90.00
#
_symmetry.space_group_name_H-M   'P 1'
#
loop_
_entity.id
_entity.type
_entity.pdbx_description
1 polymer ?
#
loop_
_entity_poly.entity_id
_entity_poly.type
_entity_poly.pdbx_seq_one_letter_code
_entity_poly.pdbx_strand_id
1 'polypeptide(L)' 'MSNNTERTKIKICGITNLEDARFAAGALVDYLGF' A
#
# COMPACT_ATOMS: atom_id res chain seq x y z
N MET A 1 -1.34 -21.08 12.96
CA MET A 1 -1.54 -19.93 12.07
C MET A 1 -2.52 -18.96 12.72
N SER A 2 -2.05 -17.80 13.18
CA SER A 2 -2.94 -16.71 13.55
C SER A 2 -3.57 -16.14 12.28
N ASN A 3 -4.89 -16.19 12.16
CA ASN A 3 -5.62 -15.62 11.02
C ASN A 3 -5.38 -14.10 11.02
N ASN A 4 -4.53 -13.62 10.11
CA ASN A 4 -4.11 -12.23 9.96
C ASN A 4 -5.19 -11.34 9.31
N THR A 5 -6.46 -11.68 9.49
CA THR A 5 -7.61 -11.04 8.84
C THR A 5 -7.95 -9.67 9.41
N GLU A 6 -7.34 -9.26 10.53
CA GLU A 6 -7.58 -7.99 11.21
C GLU A 6 -6.43 -6.97 11.10
N ARG A 7 -5.50 -7.11 10.16
CA ARG A 7 -4.53 -6.04 9.94
C ARG A 7 -5.22 -4.81 9.34
N THR A 8 -4.89 -3.62 9.86
CA THR A 8 -5.35 -2.35 9.29
C THR A 8 -4.90 -2.24 7.84
N LYS A 9 -5.86 -2.04 6.93
CA LYS A 9 -5.55 -1.80 5.52
C LYS A 9 -5.11 -0.36 5.30
N ILE A 10 -4.08 -0.17 4.49
CA ILE A 10 -3.49 1.14 4.20
C ILE A 10 -3.66 1.46 2.72
N LYS A 11 -4.18 2.66 2.42
CA LYS A 11 -4.25 3.24 1.07
C LYS A 11 -3.37 4.48 1.03
N ILE A 12 -2.53 4.60 -0.01
CA ILE A 12 -1.81 5.83 -0.33
C ILE A 12 -2.35 6.37 -1.66
N CYS A 13 -2.78 7.63 -1.68
CA CYS A 13 -3.32 8.29 -2.87
C CYS A 13 -2.54 9.56 -3.23
N GLY A 14 -2.80 10.11 -4.42
CA GLY A 14 -2.09 11.29 -4.94
C GLY A 14 -0.69 10.94 -5.41
N ILE A 15 -0.48 9.70 -5.86
CA ILE A 15 0.80 9.24 -6.38
C ILE A 15 0.95 9.77 -7.80
N THR A 16 1.85 10.74 -7.98
CA THR A 16 2.03 11.44 -9.25
C THR A 16 3.26 10.98 -10.04
N ASN A 17 4.06 10.05 -9.49
CA ASN A 17 5.24 9.51 -10.14
C ASN A 17 5.44 8.01 -9.83
N LEU A 18 6.26 7.34 -10.64
CA LEU A 18 6.50 5.90 -10.56
C LEU A 18 7.39 5.50 -9.38
N GLU A 19 8.29 6.38 -8.94
CA GLU A 19 9.21 6.10 -7.83
C GLU A 19 8.44 5.91 -6.53
N ASP A 20 7.53 6.83 -6.21
CA ASP A 20 6.67 6.77 -5.03
C ASP A 20 5.74 5.54 -5.07
N ALA A 21 5.20 5.22 -6.25
CA ALA A 21 4.38 4.02 -6.45
C ALA A 21 5.16 2.74 -6.12
N ARG A 22 6.42 2.65 -6.59
CA ARG A 22 7.29 1.49 -6.35
C ARG A 22 7.69 1.36 -4.89
N PHE A 23 8.01 2.49 -4.25
CA PHE A 23 8.31 2.52 -2.82
C PHE A 23 7.12 2.03 -1.99
N ALA A 24 5.94 2.60 -2.21
CA ALA A 24 4.72 2.22 -1.50
C ALA A 24 4.35 0.74 -1.74
N ALA A 25 4.43 0.26 -2.99
CA ALA A 25 4.20 -1.15 -3.28
C ALA A 25 5.20 -2.07 -2.55
N GLY A 26 6.48 -1.70 -2.51
CA GLY A 26 7.52 -2.42 -1.78
C GLY A 26 7.29 -2.44 -0.26
N ALA A 27 6.62 -1.43 0.28
CA ALA A 27 6.22 -1.35 1.69
C ALA A 27 4.92 -2.12 2.02
N LEU A 28 4.37 -2.87 1.05
CA LEU A 28 3.17 -3.71 1.23
C LEU A 28 1.90 -2.93 1.60
N VAL A 29 1.68 -1.75 0.99
CA VAL A 29 0.36 -1.09 1.09
C VAL A 29 -0.71 -1.87 0.36
N ASP A 30 -1.93 -1.82 0.85
CA ASP A 30 -3.05 -2.56 0.27
C ASP A 30 -3.59 -1.91 -1.00
N TYR A 31 -3.49 -0.57 -1.10
CA TYR A 31 -4.06 0.19 -2.22
C TYR A 31 -3.19 1.40 -2.61
N LEU A 32 -3.10 1.64 -3.92
CA LEU A 32 -2.47 2.83 -4.52
C LEU A 32 -3.54 3.65 -5.25
N GLY A 33 -3.45 4.97 -5.16
CA GLY A 33 -4.28 5.91 -5.91
C GLY A 33 -3.42 6.94 -6.64
N PHE A 34 -3.65 7.08 -7.94
CA PHE A 34 -2.97 8.04 -8.80
C PHE A 34 -3.74 9.37 -8.80
#